data_AF-A0A3B1BHE9-F1
#
_entry.id   AF-A0A3B1BHE9-F1
#
_cell.length_a   1.000
_cell.length_b   1.000
_cell.length_c   1.000
_cell.angle_alpha   90.00
_cell.angle_beta   90.00
_cell.angle_gamma   90.00
#
_symmetry.space_group_name_H-M   'P 1'
#
loop_
_entity.id
_entity.type
_entity.pdbx_description
1 polymer ?
#
loop_
_entity_poly.entity_id
_entity_poly.type
_entity_poly.pdbx_seq_one_letter_code
_entity_poly.pdbx_strand_id
1 'polypeptide(L)'
;MPLERRLPKRGFTNVFKKEYEILNLDTLVKLNLEGDITPETLAERGVIHPKRPLKILGRGQLDTPLNISAAKFSKTAMEKIEKAGGKAVVI
;
A
#
# COMPACT_ATOMS: atom_id res chain seq x y z
N MET A 1 -29.27 14.57 -30.23
CA MET A 1 -28.70 15.05 -28.95
C MET A 1 -27.35 14.37 -28.71
N PRO A 2 -26.26 15.12 -28.55
CA PRO A 2 -24.95 14.57 -28.20
C PRO A 2 -24.98 13.78 -26.89
N LEU A 3 -24.21 12.69 -26.79
CA LEU A 3 -24.23 11.77 -25.64
C LEU A 3 -23.88 12.47 -24.31
N GLU A 4 -22.95 13.43 -24.34
CA GLU A 4 -22.53 14.23 -23.18
C GLU A 4 -23.68 15.02 -22.53
N ARG A 5 -24.72 15.36 -23.29
CA ARG A 5 -25.90 16.10 -22.81
C ARG A 5 -27.03 15.19 -22.33
N ARG A 6 -26.95 13.88 -22.64
CA ARG A 6 -27.94 12.87 -22.24
C ARG A 6 -27.59 12.25 -20.89
N LEU A 7 -26.32 12.26 -20.50
CA LEU A 7 -25.85 11.69 -19.23
C LEU A 7 -25.88 12.76 -18.12
N PRO A 8 -26.40 12.43 -16.92
CA PRO A 8 -26.42 13.37 -15.80
C PRO A 8 -25.00 13.59 -15.25
N LYS A 9 -24.70 14.83 -14.86
CA LYS A 9 -23.49 15.13 -14.06
C LYS A 9 -23.65 14.50 -12.68
N ARG A 10 -22.62 13.85 -12.16
CA ARG A 10 -22.65 13.17 -10.86
C ARG A 10 -21.45 13.51 -10.00
N GLY A 11 -21.73 13.71 -8.71
CA GLY A 11 -20.73 13.83 -7.66
C GLY A 11 -20.03 15.18 -7.58
N PHE A 12 -19.02 15.23 -6.72
CA PHE A 12 -18.11 16.35 -6.52
C PHE A 12 -16.71 15.80 -6.23
N THR A 13 -15.68 16.61 -6.42
CA THR A 13 -14.29 16.23 -6.15
C THR A 13 -13.90 16.72 -4.76
N ASN A 14 -13.54 15.81 -3.84
CA ASN A 14 -13.06 16.18 -2.51
C ASN A 14 -11.57 16.56 -2.55
N VAL A 15 -11.27 17.83 -2.27
CA VAL A 15 -9.90 18.38 -2.26
C VAL A 15 -9.07 17.88 -1.08
N PHE A 16 -9.71 17.49 0.04
CA PHE A 16 -9.04 17.01 1.25
C PHE A 16 -8.84 15.49 1.26
N LYS A 17 -9.10 14.81 0.14
CA LYS A 17 -8.93 13.36 0.05
C LYS A 17 -7.45 13.01 0.25
N LYS A 18 -7.15 12.30 1.34
CA LYS A 18 -5.82 11.71 1.55
C LYS A 18 -5.64 10.53 0.60
N GLU A 19 -4.78 10.71 -0.40
CA GLU A 19 -4.34 9.63 -1.29
C GLU A 19 -3.24 8.83 -0.60
N TYR A 20 -3.34 7.51 -0.69
CA TYR A 20 -2.34 6.59 -0.16
C TYR A 20 -1.64 5.92 -1.32
N GLU A 21 -0.35 5.70 -1.17
CA GLU A 21 0.40 4.85 -2.07
C GLU A 21 0.16 3.40 -1.69
N ILE A 22 -0.17 2.55 -2.66
CA ILE A 22 -0.61 1.19 -2.42
C ILE A 22 0.51 0.22 -2.74
N LEU A 23 0.85 -0.64 -1.79
CA LEU A 23 1.83 -1.70 -1.97
C LEU A 23 1.23 -3.07 -1.63
N ASN A 24 1.55 -4.09 -2.42
CA ASN A 24 1.09 -5.46 -2.19
C ASN A 24 2.22 -6.33 -1.61
N LEU A 25 1.85 -7.47 -1.02
CA LEU A 25 2.83 -8.43 -0.51
C LEU A 25 3.64 -9.07 -1.65
N ASP A 26 3.01 -9.35 -2.80
CA ASP A 26 3.71 -9.88 -4.00
C ASP A 26 4.89 -9.01 -4.45
N THR A 27 4.71 -7.69 -4.41
CA THR A 27 5.74 -6.73 -4.79
C THR A 27 6.90 -6.71 -3.79
N LEU A 28 6.61 -6.94 -2.50
CA LEU A 28 7.66 -7.04 -1.47
C LEU A 28 8.50 -8.30 -1.66
N VAL A 29 7.88 -9.44 -1.99
CA VAL A 29 8.61 -10.68 -2.29
C VAL A 29 9.53 -10.50 -3.50
N LYS A 30 9.06 -9.85 -4.57
CA LYS A 30 9.90 -9.57 -5.76
C LYS A 30 11.09 -8.67 -5.48
N LEU A 31 10.96 -7.77 -4.50
CA LEU A 31 12.01 -6.83 -4.15
C LEU A 31 13.13 -7.48 -3.32
N ASN A 32 12.96 -8.74 -2.88
CA ASN A 32 13.91 -9.50 -2.05
C ASN A 32 14.57 -8.60 -1.00
N LEU A 33 13.74 -7.86 -0.27
CA LEU A 33 14.17 -6.94 0.78
C LEU A 33 14.52 -7.78 2.01
N GLU A 34 15.81 -7.92 2.29
CA GLU A 34 16.29 -8.43 3.58
C GLU A 34 16.39 -7.25 4.55
N GLY A 35 15.63 -7.29 5.66
CA GLY A 35 15.68 -6.28 6.73
C GLY A 35 14.36 -5.55 7.00
N ASP A 36 14.44 -4.42 7.70
CA ASP A 36 13.29 -3.60 8.07
C ASP A 36 12.77 -2.80 6.86
N ILE A 37 11.54 -3.08 6.45
CA ILE A 37 10.88 -2.39 5.34
C ILE A 37 10.25 -1.10 5.88
N THR A 38 10.94 0.00 5.66
CA THR A 38 10.49 1.35 6.02
C THR A 38 10.01 2.13 4.79
N PRO A 39 9.20 3.19 4.98
CA PRO A 39 8.82 4.07 3.87
C PRO A 39 10.04 4.70 3.18
N GLU A 40 11.10 5.00 3.94
CA GLU A 40 12.33 5.60 3.44
C GLU A 40 13.09 4.66 2.49
N THR A 41 13.30 3.40 2.91
CA THR A 41 13.97 2.38 2.08
C THR A 41 13.18 2.06 0.81
N LEU A 42 11.86 2.10 0.86
CA LEU A 42 11.00 1.94 -0.33
C LEU A 42 11.05 3.17 -1.25
N ALA A 43 11.22 4.37 -0.70
CA ALA A 43 11.34 5.60 -1.48
C ALA A 43 12.70 5.67 -2.21
N GLU A 44 13.78 5.27 -1.55
CA GLU A 44 15.13 5.19 -2.15
C GLU A 44 15.17 4.21 -3.33
N ARG A 45 14.45 3.09 -3.22
CA ARG A 45 14.30 2.11 -4.31
C ARG A 45 13.33 2.56 -5.42
N GLY A 46 12.72 3.74 -5.30
CA GLY A 46 11.79 4.29 -6.28
C GLY A 46 10.45 3.55 -6.36
N VAL A 47 10.13 2.72 -5.35
CA VAL A 47 8.91 1.92 -5.31
C VAL A 47 7.71 2.75 -4.87
N ILE A 48 7.96 3.75 -4.02
CA ILE A 48 6.90 4.64 -3.49
C ILE A 48 7.29 6.10 -3.66
N HIS A 49 6.28 6.96 -3.72
CA HIS A 49 6.51 8.40 -3.72
C HIS A 49 6.66 8.90 -2.27
N PRO A 50 7.75 9.61 -1.92
CA PRO A 50 8.07 9.96 -0.53
C PRO A 50 7.03 10.87 0.13
N LYS A 51 6.22 11.59 -0.66
CA LYS A 51 5.22 12.55 -0.14
C LYS A 51 3.89 11.90 0.23
N ARG A 52 3.67 10.62 -0.07
CA ARG A 52 2.36 9.96 0.11
C ARG A 52 2.41 8.91 1.21
N PRO A 53 1.39 8.83 2.09
CA PRO A 53 1.33 7.81 3.12
C PRO A 53 1.18 6.41 2.51
N LEU A 54 1.92 5.44 3.05
CA LEU A 54 1.95 4.06 2.56
C LEU A 54 0.79 3.24 3.13
N LYS A 55 0.07 2.54 2.25
CA LYS A 55 -0.92 1.53 2.62
C LYS A 55 -0.55 0.17 2.05
N ILE A 56 -0.48 -0.84 2.91
CA ILE A 56 -0.16 -2.21 2.52
C ILE A 56 -1.43 -3.05 2.38
N LEU A 57 -1.49 -3.80 1.29
CA LEU A 57 -2.58 -4.70 0.94
C LEU A 57 -2.10 -6.16 0.86
N GLY A 58 -3.00 -7.07 1.24
CA GLY A 58 -2.70 -8.50 1.36
C GLY A 58 -2.74 -9.32 0.07
N ARG A 59 -2.47 -8.72 -1.10
CA ARG A 59 -2.38 -9.49 -2.35
C ARG A 59 -1.04 -10.21 -2.41
N GLY A 60 -1.09 -11.53 -2.55
CA GLY A 60 0.08 -12.41 -2.57
C GLY A 60 0.22 -13.34 -1.36
N GLN A 61 1.23 -14.21 -1.44
CA GLN A 61 1.74 -14.98 -0.32
C GLN A 61 3.08 -14.38 0.13
N LEU A 62 3.35 -14.51 1.42
CA LEU A 62 4.55 -13.95 2.04
C LEU A 62 5.13 -15.07 2.90
N ASP A 63 6.23 -15.65 2.44
CA ASP A 63 6.88 -16.80 3.08
C ASP A 63 8.08 -16.38 3.96
N THR A 64 8.49 -15.12 3.87
CA THR A 64 9.65 -14.56 4.56
C THR A 64 9.23 -13.72 5.77
N PRO A 65 9.79 -13.91 6.97
CA PRO A 65 9.50 -13.04 8.11
C PRO A 65 10.05 -11.63 7.85
N LEU A 66 9.14 -10.65 7.70
CA LEU A 66 9.49 -9.26 7.40
C LEU A 66 8.90 -8.31 8.46
N ASN A 67 9.72 -7.35 8.89
CA ASN A 67 9.25 -6.23 9.69
C ASN A 67 8.85 -5.11 8.72
N ILE A 68 7.58 -4.72 8.74
CA ILE A 68 7.05 -3.73 7.82
C ILE A 68 6.45 -2.55 8.58
N SER A 69 6.95 -1.36 8.26
CA SER A 69 6.52 -0.08 8.84
C SER A 69 5.71 0.72 7.82
N ALA A 70 4.43 0.98 8.08
CA ALA A 70 3.56 1.73 7.17
C ALA A 70 2.43 2.48 7.89
N ALA A 71 1.81 3.44 7.19
CA ALA A 71 0.74 4.26 7.77
C ALA A 71 -0.58 3.49 7.94
N LYS A 72 -0.87 2.53 7.05
CA LYS A 72 -2.06 1.67 7.14
C LYS A 72 -1.81 0.27 6.59
N PHE A 73 -2.49 -0.70 7.17
CA PHE A 73 -2.53 -2.09 6.69
C PHE A 73 -3.97 -2.52 6.42
N SER A 74 -4.19 -3.41 5.45
CA SER A 74 -5.46 -4.14 5.34
C SER A 74 -5.50 -5.27 6.36
N LYS A 75 -6.71 -5.67 6.79
CA LYS A 75 -6.91 -6.80 7.71
C LYS A 75 -6.23 -8.07 7.19
N THR A 76 -6.44 -8.35 5.90
CA THR A 76 -5.82 -9.48 5.19
C THR A 76 -4.30 -9.40 5.08
N ALA A 77 -3.71 -8.20 5.10
CA ALA A 77 -2.26 -8.05 5.10
C ALA A 77 -1.69 -8.36 6.48
N MET A 78 -2.30 -7.83 7.53
CA MET A 78 -1.90 -8.06 8.92
C MET A 78 -1.89 -9.55 9.26
N GLU A 79 -2.99 -10.25 8.95
CA GLU A 79 -3.09 -11.71 9.17
C GLU A 79 -2.02 -12.51 8.43
N LYS A 80 -1.65 -12.10 7.20
CA LYS A 80 -0.63 -12.79 6.40
C LYS A 80 0.78 -12.50 6.93
N ILE A 81 1.05 -11.27 7.36
CA ILE A 81 2.33 -10.87 7.94
C ILE A 81 2.55 -11.61 9.27
N GLU A 82 1.53 -11.70 10.12
CA GLU A 82 1.58 -12.45 11.38
C GLU A 82 1.80 -13.96 11.14
N LYS A 83 1.12 -14.54 10.15
CA LYS A 83 1.33 -15.95 9.75
C LYS A 83 2.73 -16.23 9.23
N ALA A 84 3.35 -15.26 8.57
CA ALA A 84 4.74 -15.35 8.12
C ALA A 84 5.76 -15.11 9.25
N GLY A 85 5.31 -14.83 10.48
CA GLY A 85 6.17 -14.53 11.62
C GLY A 85 6.80 -13.14 11.59
N GLY A 86 6.27 -12.23 10.76
CA GLY A 86 6.71 -10.83 10.64
C GLY A 86 6.02 -9.90 11.63
N LYS A 87 6.49 -8.65 11.71
CA LYS A 87 5.85 -7.59 12.54
C LYS A 87 5.33 -6.46 11.65
N ALA A 88 4.08 -6.08 11.86
CA ALA A 88 3.48 -4.90 11.22
C ALA A 88 3.50 -3.72 12.22
N VAL A 89 4.31 -2.70 11.93
CA VAL A 89 4.40 -1.47 12.73
C VAL A 89 3.60 -0.36 12.04
N VAL A 90 2.62 0.20 12.72
CA VAL A 90 1.82 1.33 12.22
C VAL A 90 2.47 2.64 12.64
N ILE A 91 2.78 3.52 11.67
CA ILE A 91 3.38 4.85 11.89
C ILE A 91 2.38 5.96 11.52
#